data_AF-A0A6G1ASP2-F1
#
_entry.id   AF-A0A6G1ASP2-F1
#
_cell.length_a   1.000
_cell.length_b   1.000
_cell.length_c   1.000
_cell.angle_alpha   90.00
_cell.angle_beta   90.00
_cell.angle_gamma   90.00
#
_symmetry.space_group_name_H-M   'P 1'
#
loop_
_entity.id
_entity.type
_entity.pdbx_description
1 polymer ?
#
loop_
_entity_poly.entity_id
_entity_poly.type
_entity_poly.pdbx_seq_one_letter_code
_entity_poly.pdbx_strand_id
1 'polypeptide(L)'
;GLVGQCPQKPAPRRNARERAARWQEERLRAGTLTVYPQSTVCEKIMELLGQNEVDHRQRKLVILSQDRFYKVLTAEQKAKALKGQYNFDHPDAFDNDLMHRTLKNIVEGKTVEVPTYDFVTHSRLPETTVVYPADVVLFEGILVFYSQEVRDMFHLRLFVDTDSDVRLSRRVLRDVHRGRDLEQILTQYTTFVKPAFEEFCLPTKKYADVIIPRGVDNMVAINLIVQHIQDILSGDICKWQRGPNGRSYKRTFPEPGGHPGVLTPGKRSHLESSSRPH
;
A
#
# COMPACT_ATOMS: atom_id res chain seq x y z
N GLY A 1 35.68 -20.53 55.51
CA GLY A 1 34.52 -20.89 54.68
C GLY A 1 33.44 -19.87 54.88
N LEU A 2 32.90 -19.37 53.77
CA LEU A 2 31.67 -18.56 53.61
C LEU A 2 31.70 -17.11 54.11
N VAL A 3 32.11 -16.24 53.17
CA VAL A 3 31.85 -14.79 53.13
C VAL A 3 30.38 -14.59 52.75
N GLY A 4 29.67 -13.75 53.50
CA GLY A 4 28.27 -13.38 53.24
C GLY A 4 28.10 -12.62 51.92
N GLN A 5 27.16 -13.06 51.09
CA GLN A 5 26.75 -12.36 49.87
C GLN A 5 25.55 -11.45 50.14
N CYS A 6 25.72 -10.20 49.75
CA CYS A 6 24.71 -9.15 49.71
C CYS A 6 23.66 -9.46 48.63
N PRO A 7 22.34 -9.24 48.86
CA PRO A 7 21.34 -9.47 47.82
C PRO A 7 21.49 -8.43 46.70
N GLN A 8 21.74 -8.91 45.48
CA GLN A 8 21.79 -8.06 44.29
C GLN A 8 20.43 -7.41 44.02
N LYS A 9 20.42 -6.08 43.85
CA LYS A 9 19.24 -5.31 43.43
C LYS A 9 18.77 -5.82 42.06
N PRO A 10 17.45 -5.97 41.82
CA PRO A 10 16.95 -6.31 40.50
C PRO A 10 17.25 -5.17 39.52
N ALA A 11 17.74 -5.52 38.33
CA ALA A 11 17.95 -4.60 37.22
C ALA A 11 16.66 -3.81 36.91
N PRO A 12 16.74 -2.53 36.51
CA PRO A 12 15.55 -1.74 36.26
C PRO A 12 14.78 -2.36 35.09
N ARG A 13 13.51 -2.71 35.33
CA ARG A 13 12.56 -3.10 34.29
C ARG A 13 12.46 -1.93 33.31
N ARG A 14 13.06 -2.06 32.12
CA ARG A 14 12.89 -1.12 31.00
C ARG A 14 11.41 -0.78 30.86
N ASN A 15 11.09 0.50 31.02
CA ASN A 15 9.75 0.98 31.28
C ASN A 15 8.84 0.68 30.08
N ALA A 16 7.64 0.17 30.33
CA ALA A 16 6.61 0.00 29.28
C ALA A 16 6.31 1.32 28.54
N ARG A 17 6.61 2.46 29.15
CA ARG A 17 6.57 3.80 28.54
C ARG A 17 7.66 4.06 27.50
N GLU A 18 8.88 3.55 27.68
CA GLU A 18 9.96 3.68 26.66
C GLU A 18 9.70 2.74 25.49
N ARG A 19 9.13 1.54 25.75
CA ARG A 19 8.63 0.68 24.69
C ARG A 19 7.45 1.30 23.97
N ALA A 20 6.48 1.88 24.67
CA ALA A 20 5.35 2.56 24.05
C ALA A 20 5.79 3.82 23.27
N ALA A 21 6.73 4.60 23.79
CA ALA A 21 7.28 5.79 23.11
C ALA A 21 8.09 5.40 21.88
N ARG A 22 8.94 4.36 21.97
CA ARG A 22 9.63 3.79 20.81
C ARG A 22 8.67 3.17 19.80
N TRP A 23 7.61 2.50 20.24
CA TRP A 23 6.51 2.00 19.39
C TRP A 23 5.67 3.12 18.76
N GLN A 24 5.60 4.30 19.38
CA GLN A 24 4.92 5.49 18.83
C GLN A 24 5.83 6.24 17.85
N GLU A 25 7.14 6.30 18.14
CA GLU A 25 8.18 6.91 17.33
C GLU A 25 8.52 6.06 16.08
N GLU A 26 8.51 4.73 16.19
CA GLU A 26 8.63 3.77 15.08
C GLU A 26 7.43 3.84 14.10
N ARG A 27 6.32 4.46 14.51
CA ARG A 27 5.11 4.63 13.69
C ARG A 27 4.95 6.01 13.05
N LEU A 28 5.81 6.97 13.39
CA LEU A 28 5.50 8.40 13.22
C LEU A 28 6.20 9.11 12.05
N ARG A 29 6.92 8.44 11.15
CA ARG A 29 7.66 9.15 10.09
C ARG A 29 7.62 8.63 8.66
N ALA A 30 6.83 7.60 8.35
CA ALA A 30 6.53 7.26 6.97
C ALA A 30 5.12 6.69 6.88
N GLY A 31 4.14 7.53 6.55
CA GLY A 31 2.83 7.05 6.14
C GLY A 31 2.96 6.37 4.79
N THR A 32 3.30 5.07 4.75
CA THR A 32 3.17 4.31 3.50
C THR A 32 1.68 4.15 3.20
N LEU A 33 1.20 4.92 2.24
CA LEU A 33 -0.15 4.85 1.69
C LEU A 33 -0.07 4.07 0.39
N THR A 34 -0.81 2.98 0.25
CA THR A 34 -0.68 2.12 -0.93
C THR A 34 -1.92 2.24 -1.79
N VAL A 35 -1.74 2.43 -3.10
CA VAL A 35 -2.81 2.60 -4.10
C VAL A 35 -2.63 1.57 -5.22
N TYR A 36 -3.70 0.89 -5.59
CA TYR A 36 -3.77 -0.07 -6.71
C TYR A 36 -4.06 0.61 -8.08
N PRO A 37 -3.92 -0.08 -9.23
CA PRO A 37 -2.86 0.14 -10.22
C PRO A 37 -3.19 1.31 -11.19
N GLN A 38 -3.46 2.49 -10.65
CA GLN A 38 -3.57 3.68 -11.48
C GLN A 38 -2.53 4.66 -11.00
N SER A 39 -1.37 4.63 -11.66
CA SER A 39 -0.32 5.64 -11.48
C SER A 39 -0.92 7.06 -11.58
N THR A 40 -1.96 7.24 -12.39
CA THR A 40 -2.72 8.50 -12.52
C THR A 40 -3.47 8.95 -11.26
N VAL A 41 -3.94 8.05 -10.38
CA VAL A 41 -4.50 8.45 -9.07
C VAL A 41 -3.39 8.99 -8.18
N CYS A 42 -2.25 8.30 -8.11
CA CYS A 42 -1.09 8.75 -7.35
C CYS A 42 -0.55 10.08 -7.89
N GLU A 43 -0.42 10.21 -9.20
CA GLU A 43 -0.01 11.45 -9.88
C GLU A 43 -0.98 12.58 -9.57
N LYS A 44 -2.30 12.33 -9.60
CA LYS A 44 -3.29 13.36 -9.26
C LYS A 44 -3.20 13.80 -7.81
N ILE A 45 -2.94 12.88 -6.88
CA ILE A 45 -2.69 13.20 -5.47
C ILE A 45 -1.43 14.07 -5.33
N MET A 46 -0.33 13.71 -6.00
CA MET A 46 0.90 14.51 -5.99
C MET A 46 0.68 15.93 -6.54
N GLU A 47 -0.06 16.05 -7.65
CA GLU A 47 -0.42 17.33 -8.28
C GLU A 47 -1.25 18.20 -7.33
N LEU A 48 -2.32 17.66 -6.74
CA LEU A 48 -3.20 18.40 -5.83
C LEU A 48 -2.51 18.84 -4.54
N LEU A 49 -1.42 18.17 -4.15
CA LEU A 49 -0.58 18.52 -3.01
C LEU A 49 0.61 19.43 -3.39
N GLY A 50 0.75 19.80 -4.67
CA GLY A 50 1.84 20.61 -5.19
C GLY A 50 3.23 19.96 -5.07
N GLN A 51 3.30 18.65 -4.85
CA GLN A 51 4.57 17.94 -4.60
C GLN A 51 5.34 17.64 -5.89
N ASN A 52 4.70 17.79 -7.05
CA ASN A 52 5.32 17.75 -8.38
C ASN A 52 6.30 18.92 -8.62
N GLU A 53 6.01 20.11 -8.07
CA GLU A 53 6.82 21.33 -8.22
C GLU A 53 7.95 21.44 -7.17
N VAL A 54 7.89 20.62 -6.12
CA VAL A 54 8.92 20.58 -5.06
C VAL A 54 10.13 19.79 -5.54
N ASP A 55 11.33 20.31 -5.23
CA ASP A 55 12.59 19.62 -5.49
C ASP A 55 12.58 18.21 -4.89
N HIS A 56 13.04 17.24 -5.67
CA HIS A 56 13.04 15.82 -5.32
C HIS A 56 13.70 15.49 -3.98
N ARG A 57 14.64 16.30 -3.48
CA ARG A 57 15.30 16.11 -2.17
C ARG A 57 14.47 16.61 -0.99
N GLN A 58 13.49 17.45 -1.25
CA GLN A 58 12.64 18.12 -0.26
C GLN A 58 11.19 17.65 -0.28
N ARG A 59 10.84 16.75 -1.21
CA ARG A 59 9.48 16.18 -1.30
C ARG A 59 9.12 15.46 -0.01
N LYS A 60 7.95 15.79 0.52
CA LYS A 60 7.36 15.12 1.68
C LYS A 60 6.48 13.93 1.27
N LEU A 61 6.04 13.93 0.01
CA LEU A 61 5.32 12.83 -0.62
C LEU A 61 6.13 12.30 -1.79
N VAL A 62 6.32 10.98 -1.85
CA VAL A 62 6.98 10.32 -2.98
C VAL A 62 6.11 9.19 -3.52
N ILE A 63 6.13 8.98 -4.84
CA ILE A 63 5.53 7.80 -5.48
C ILE A 63 6.63 6.79 -5.76
N LEU A 64 6.37 5.53 -5.41
CA LEU A 64 7.21 4.40 -5.77
C LEU A 64 6.36 3.36 -6.50
N SER A 65 6.80 2.96 -7.69
CA SER A 65 6.09 2.00 -8.53
C SER A 65 6.70 0.60 -8.42
N GLN A 66 5.85 -0.41 -8.27
CA GLN A 66 6.24 -1.82 -8.24
C GLN A 66 6.91 -2.25 -9.55
N ASP A 67 6.53 -1.65 -10.68
CA ASP A 67 7.11 -1.96 -11.99
C ASP A 67 8.63 -1.69 -12.05
N ARG A 68 9.15 -0.82 -11.18
CA ARG A 68 10.60 -0.59 -11.07
C ARG A 68 11.34 -1.84 -10.60
N PHE A 69 10.65 -2.75 -9.92
CA PHE A 69 11.20 -3.96 -9.34
C PHE A 69 11.00 -5.20 -10.23
N TYR A 70 10.73 -5.07 -11.53
CA TYR A 70 10.84 -6.22 -12.43
C TYR A 70 12.25 -6.83 -12.40
N LYS A 71 12.31 -8.16 -12.49
CA LYS A 71 13.58 -8.90 -12.57
C LYS A 71 14.32 -8.60 -13.87
N VAL A 72 15.64 -8.77 -13.80
CA VAL A 72 16.47 -8.86 -15.01
C VAL A 72 16.18 -10.20 -15.67
N LEU A 73 15.74 -10.16 -16.92
CA LEU A 73 15.37 -11.36 -17.68
C LEU A 73 16.61 -12.08 -18.20
N THR A 74 16.57 -13.42 -18.24
CA THR A 74 17.54 -14.20 -19.00
C THR A 74 17.37 -13.98 -20.51
N ALA A 75 18.36 -14.36 -21.32
CA ALA A 75 18.27 -14.24 -22.78
C ALA A 75 17.02 -14.94 -23.35
N GLU A 76 16.67 -16.13 -22.83
CA GLU A 76 15.49 -16.88 -23.24
C GLU A 76 14.18 -16.18 -22.83
N GLN A 77 14.12 -15.67 -21.59
CA GLN A 77 12.95 -14.92 -21.11
C GLN A 77 12.76 -13.63 -21.90
N LYS A 78 13.85 -12.93 -22.24
CA LYS A 78 13.82 -11.72 -23.06
C LYS A 78 13.32 -12.02 -24.47
N ALA A 79 13.76 -13.12 -25.07
CA ALA A 79 13.25 -13.57 -26.38
C ALA A 79 11.74 -13.87 -26.35
N LYS A 80 11.23 -14.47 -25.26
CA LYS A 80 9.78 -14.65 -25.05
C LYS A 80 9.06 -13.32 -24.85
N ALA A 81 9.63 -12.40 -24.06
CA ALA A 81 9.03 -11.09 -23.80
C ALA A 81 8.83 -10.27 -25.07
N LEU A 82 9.83 -10.23 -25.96
CA LEU A 82 9.73 -9.54 -27.26
C LEU A 82 8.59 -10.09 -28.14
N LYS A 83 8.26 -11.38 -28.00
CA LYS A 83 7.13 -12.04 -28.67
C LYS A 83 5.81 -11.91 -27.91
N GLY A 84 5.78 -11.21 -26.77
CA GLY A 84 4.60 -11.12 -25.90
C GLY A 84 4.27 -12.41 -25.15
N GLN A 85 5.23 -13.34 -25.05
CA GLN A 85 5.08 -14.69 -24.51
C GLN A 85 5.69 -14.86 -23.11
N TYR A 86 5.93 -13.75 -22.40
CA TYR A 86 6.39 -13.73 -21.02
C TYR A 86 5.32 -13.11 -20.12
N ASN A 87 5.04 -13.77 -19.00
CA ASN A 87 4.03 -13.31 -18.04
C ASN A 87 4.64 -12.31 -17.05
N PHE A 88 4.53 -11.02 -17.37
CA PHE A 88 4.94 -9.93 -16.48
C PHE A 88 3.98 -9.74 -15.30
N ASP A 89 2.75 -10.28 -15.37
CA ASP A 89 1.73 -10.12 -14.34
C ASP A 89 1.80 -11.23 -13.27
N HIS A 90 2.74 -12.19 -13.41
CA HIS A 90 2.98 -13.22 -12.41
C HIS A 90 3.86 -12.69 -11.25
N PRO A 91 3.60 -13.07 -9.98
CA PRO A 91 4.41 -12.64 -8.83
C PRO A 91 5.93 -12.86 -8.98
N ASP A 92 6.32 -13.94 -9.68
CA ASP A 92 7.73 -14.27 -9.91
C ASP A 92 8.45 -13.35 -10.91
N ALA A 93 7.71 -12.53 -11.68
CA ALA A 93 8.31 -11.53 -12.56
C ALA A 93 8.97 -10.39 -11.76
N PHE A 94 8.58 -10.22 -10.49
CA PHE A 94 9.07 -9.18 -9.60
C PHE A 94 10.21 -9.67 -8.71
N ASP A 95 11.18 -8.78 -8.49
CA ASP A 95 12.29 -8.92 -7.55
C ASP A 95 11.79 -8.57 -6.13
N ASN A 96 11.03 -9.52 -5.55
CA ASN A 96 10.36 -9.33 -4.27
C ASN A 96 11.35 -9.06 -3.12
N ASP A 97 12.55 -9.64 -3.17
CA ASP A 97 13.60 -9.42 -2.16
C ASP A 97 14.16 -8.00 -2.24
N LEU A 98 14.41 -7.47 -3.44
CA LEU A 98 14.81 -6.08 -3.61
C LEU A 98 13.68 -5.13 -3.17
N MET A 99 12.46 -5.37 -3.61
CA MET A 99 11.29 -4.57 -3.25
C MET A 99 11.09 -4.50 -1.73
N HIS A 100 11.10 -5.64 -1.05
CA HIS A 100 10.93 -5.72 0.40
C HIS A 100 12.06 -4.99 1.15
N ARG A 101 13.33 -5.20 0.76
CA ARG A 101 14.48 -4.50 1.37
C ARG A 101 14.42 -2.99 1.16
N THR A 102 14.04 -2.54 -0.04
CA THR A 102 13.91 -1.11 -0.34
C THR A 102 12.81 -0.48 0.50
N LEU A 103 11.62 -1.09 0.57
CA LEU A 103 10.52 -0.59 1.39
C LEU A 103 10.90 -0.55 2.88
N LYS A 104 11.58 -1.59 3.38
CA LYS A 104 12.07 -1.62 4.76
C LYS A 104 13.03 -0.46 5.05
N ASN A 105 13.98 -0.19 4.16
CA ASN A 105 14.91 0.93 4.31
C ASN A 105 14.19 2.29 4.28
N ILE A 106 13.15 2.44 3.44
CA ILE A 106 12.30 3.64 3.41
C ILE A 106 11.58 3.83 4.74
N VAL A 107 10.97 2.78 5.29
CA VAL A 107 10.29 2.81 6.60
C VAL A 107 11.26 3.19 7.72
N GLU A 108 12.52 2.76 7.63
CA GLU A 108 13.59 3.13 8.56
C GLU A 108 14.14 4.56 8.34
N GLY A 109 13.57 5.33 7.40
CA GLY A 109 13.97 6.71 7.12
C GLY A 109 15.32 6.84 6.42
N LYS A 110 15.75 5.82 5.68
CA LYS A 110 17.01 5.83 4.92
C LYS A 110 16.77 6.31 3.49
N THR A 111 17.77 7.00 2.94
CA THR A 111 17.85 7.25 1.50
C THR A 111 18.10 5.93 0.76
N VAL A 112 17.36 5.67 -0.31
CA VAL A 112 17.46 4.45 -1.10
C VAL A 112 17.67 4.74 -2.58
N GLU A 113 18.36 3.84 -3.27
CA GLU A 113 18.41 3.83 -4.72
C GLU A 113 17.37 2.87 -5.27
N VAL A 114 16.55 3.37 -6.20
CA VAL A 114 15.48 2.59 -6.83
C VAL A 114 15.85 2.35 -8.29
N PRO A 115 15.82 1.09 -8.76
CA PRO A 115 16.10 0.76 -10.16
C PRO A 115 15.17 1.48 -11.14
N THR A 116 15.62 1.72 -12.37
CA THR A 116 14.76 2.19 -13.46
C THR A 116 14.51 1.02 -14.42
N TYR A 117 13.25 0.77 -14.79
CA TYR A 117 12.90 -0.31 -15.71
C TYR A 117 12.42 0.26 -17.04
N ASP A 118 12.97 -0.25 -18.14
CA ASP A 118 12.56 0.10 -19.48
C ASP A 118 11.67 -0.99 -20.07
N PHE A 119 10.42 -0.61 -20.35
CA PHE A 119 9.39 -1.49 -20.91
C PHE A 119 9.59 -1.79 -22.39
N VAL A 120 10.37 -0.98 -23.12
CA VAL A 120 10.67 -1.20 -24.54
C VAL A 120 11.73 -2.28 -24.67
N THR A 121 12.81 -2.17 -23.90
CA THR A 121 13.91 -3.15 -23.94
C THR A 121 13.72 -4.33 -22.97
N HIS A 122 12.66 -4.32 -22.15
CA HIS A 122 12.40 -5.31 -21.10
C HIS A 122 13.61 -5.52 -20.18
N SER A 123 14.28 -4.44 -19.78
CA SER A 123 15.47 -4.50 -18.95
C SER A 123 15.55 -3.38 -17.93
N ARG A 124 16.31 -3.65 -16.87
CA ARG A 124 16.70 -2.65 -15.87
C ARG A 124 17.83 -1.80 -16.44
N LEU A 125 17.70 -0.49 -16.35
CA LEU A 125 18.72 0.46 -16.79
C LEU A 125 19.84 0.57 -15.74
N PRO A 126 21.09 0.93 -16.15
CA PRO A 126 22.18 1.16 -15.21
C PRO A 126 21.89 2.29 -14.22
N GLU A 127 21.15 3.32 -14.65
CA GLU A 127 20.78 4.45 -13.83
C GLU A 127 19.69 4.10 -12.80
N THR A 128 19.95 4.51 -11.56
CA THR A 128 19.00 4.44 -10.45
C THR A 128 18.42 5.82 -10.15
N THR A 129 17.24 5.84 -9.54
CA THR A 129 16.64 7.07 -9.00
C THR A 129 16.81 7.08 -7.49
N VAL A 130 17.40 8.14 -6.94
CA VAL A 130 17.56 8.31 -5.50
C VAL A 130 16.24 8.79 -4.89
N VAL A 131 15.74 8.05 -3.91
CA VAL A 131 14.57 8.42 -3.11
C VAL A 131 15.04 8.80 -1.71
N TYR A 132 14.84 10.06 -1.37
CA TYR A 132 15.14 10.62 -0.05
C TYR A 132 14.03 10.28 0.95
N PRO A 133 14.30 10.33 2.26
CA PRO A 133 13.29 10.12 3.28
C PRO A 133 12.12 11.10 3.09
N ALA A 134 10.89 10.57 3.15
CA ALA A 134 9.66 11.31 2.93
C ALA A 134 8.66 10.97 4.04
N ASP A 135 7.81 11.93 4.38
CA ASP A 135 6.78 11.77 5.42
C ASP A 135 5.68 10.79 4.98
N VAL A 136 5.39 10.73 3.68
CA VAL A 136 4.38 9.86 3.06
C VAL A 136 4.94 9.22 1.79
N VAL A 137 4.68 7.93 1.61
CA VAL A 137 5.13 7.15 0.45
C VAL A 137 3.92 6.51 -0.21
N LEU A 138 3.65 6.88 -1.46
CA LEU A 138 2.65 6.23 -2.31
C LEU A 138 3.28 5.04 -3.00
N PHE A 139 3.12 3.84 -2.45
CA PHE A 139 3.57 2.63 -3.14
C PHE A 139 2.43 2.09 -4.02
N GLU A 140 2.68 1.93 -5.31
CA GLU A 140 1.66 1.52 -6.27
C GLU A 140 2.11 0.34 -7.13
N GLY A 141 1.17 -0.52 -7.52
CA GLY A 141 1.44 -1.66 -8.39
C GLY A 141 0.35 -2.72 -8.37
N ILE A 142 0.43 -3.66 -9.31
CA ILE A 142 -0.60 -4.70 -9.52
C ILE A 142 -0.61 -5.78 -8.42
N LEU A 143 0.50 -6.00 -7.73
CA LEU A 143 0.69 -7.09 -6.77
C LEU A 143 1.27 -6.61 -5.42
N VAL A 144 1.15 -5.33 -5.10
CA VAL A 144 1.69 -4.75 -3.85
C VAL A 144 1.08 -5.37 -2.59
N PHE A 145 -0.13 -5.93 -2.66
CA PHE A 145 -0.79 -6.63 -1.55
C PHE A 145 -0.59 -8.15 -1.56
N TYR A 146 0.14 -8.70 -2.53
CA TYR A 146 0.29 -10.14 -2.72
C TYR A 146 1.06 -10.79 -1.56
N SER A 147 2.31 -10.34 -1.32
CA SER A 147 3.11 -10.85 -0.21
C SER A 147 2.66 -10.25 1.12
N GLN A 148 2.57 -11.10 2.15
CA GLN A 148 2.18 -10.66 3.48
C GLN A 148 3.21 -9.68 4.08
N GLU A 149 4.50 -9.96 3.90
CA GLU A 149 5.59 -9.15 4.45
C GLU A 149 5.53 -7.70 3.97
N VAL A 150 5.25 -7.47 2.68
CA VAL A 150 5.09 -6.12 2.13
C VAL A 150 3.76 -5.51 2.56
N ARG A 151 2.68 -6.29 2.53
CA ARG A 151 1.34 -5.84 2.91
C ARG A 151 1.27 -5.32 4.35
N ASP A 152 2.00 -5.95 5.27
CA ASP A 152 2.01 -5.59 6.69
C ASP A 152 2.83 -4.30 6.97
N MET A 153 3.54 -3.76 5.98
CA MET A 153 4.24 -2.46 6.07
C MET A 153 3.33 -1.26 5.79
N PHE A 154 2.12 -1.46 5.28
CA PHE A 154 1.23 -0.38 4.87
C PHE A 154 0.35 0.11 6.02
N HIS A 155 0.23 1.44 6.12
CA HIS A 155 -0.63 2.07 7.12
C HIS A 155 -2.06 2.23 6.64
N LEU A 156 -2.25 2.39 5.33
CA LEU A 156 -3.55 2.50 4.66
C LEU A 156 -3.45 1.83 3.28
N ARG A 157 -4.36 0.90 3.00
CA ARG A 157 -4.39 0.08 1.78
C ARG A 157 -5.60 0.45 0.93
N LEU A 158 -5.34 1.04 -0.24
CA LEU A 158 -6.35 1.50 -1.18
C LEU A 158 -6.37 0.59 -2.41
N PHE A 159 -7.56 0.12 -2.79
CA PHE A 159 -7.76 -0.67 -4.00
C PHE A 159 -8.63 0.07 -5.02
N VAL A 160 -8.04 0.50 -6.14
CA VAL A 160 -8.75 1.14 -7.26
C VAL A 160 -9.49 0.10 -8.09
N ASP A 161 -10.80 0.07 -7.97
CA ASP A 161 -11.65 -0.90 -8.64
C ASP A 161 -12.21 -0.31 -9.93
N THR A 162 -11.90 -0.95 -11.05
CA THR A 162 -12.34 -0.54 -12.39
C THR A 162 -12.58 -1.79 -13.21
N ASP A 163 -13.67 -1.80 -13.98
CA ASP A 163 -14.09 -2.93 -14.78
C ASP A 163 -13.00 -3.36 -15.78
N SER A 164 -12.92 -4.67 -16.04
CA SER A 164 -11.85 -5.28 -16.84
C SER A 164 -11.80 -4.77 -18.28
N ASP A 165 -12.96 -4.46 -18.87
CA ASP A 165 -13.12 -3.90 -20.20
C ASP A 165 -12.65 -2.44 -20.28
N VAL A 166 -12.98 -1.61 -19.29
CA VAL A 166 -12.48 -0.23 -19.17
C VAL A 166 -10.96 -0.24 -19.02
N ARG A 167 -10.41 -1.14 -18.19
CA ARG A 167 -8.95 -1.30 -18.03
C ARG A 167 -8.29 -1.79 -19.32
N LEU A 168 -8.90 -2.75 -20.03
CA LEU A 168 -8.40 -3.24 -21.31
C LEU A 168 -8.38 -2.13 -22.36
N SER A 169 -9.46 -1.35 -22.49
CA SER A 169 -9.55 -0.21 -23.41
C SER A 169 -8.42 0.79 -23.17
N ARG A 170 -8.21 1.19 -21.90
CA ARG A 170 -7.10 2.08 -21.50
C ARG A 170 -5.72 1.48 -21.82
N ARG A 171 -5.54 0.18 -21.57
CA ARG A 171 -4.28 -0.54 -21.87
C ARG A 171 -4.00 -0.58 -23.37
N VAL A 172 -4.99 -0.92 -24.19
CA VAL A 172 -4.85 -0.99 -25.65
C VAL A 172 -4.40 0.37 -26.17
N LEU A 173 -5.08 1.45 -25.81
CA LEU A 173 -4.70 2.80 -26.24
C LEU A 173 -3.25 3.11 -25.81
N ARG A 174 -2.89 2.89 -24.54
CA ARG A 174 -1.55 3.16 -24.04
C ARG A 174 -0.46 2.35 -24.75
N ASP A 175 -0.65 1.05 -24.92
CA ASP A 175 0.37 0.14 -25.45
C ASP A 175 0.54 0.32 -26.98
N VAL A 176 -0.52 0.72 -27.70
CA VAL A 176 -0.42 1.12 -29.12
C VAL A 176 0.44 2.38 -29.27
N HIS A 177 0.27 3.39 -28.39
CA HIS A 177 1.15 4.58 -28.39
C HIS A 177 2.62 4.24 -28.07
N ARG A 178 2.90 3.07 -27.46
CA ARG A 178 4.25 2.54 -27.23
C ARG A 178 4.79 1.72 -28.41
N GLY A 179 4.09 1.71 -29.55
CA GLY A 179 4.52 1.01 -30.76
C GLY A 179 4.27 -0.50 -30.75
N ARG A 180 3.38 -1.00 -29.87
CA ARG A 180 3.02 -2.44 -29.85
C ARG A 180 1.82 -2.71 -30.77
N ASP A 181 1.85 -3.88 -31.40
CA ASP A 181 0.79 -4.34 -32.28
C ASP A 181 -0.50 -4.70 -31.49
N LEU A 182 -1.66 -4.39 -32.08
CA LEU A 182 -2.96 -4.60 -31.45
C LEU A 182 -3.25 -6.08 -31.17
N GLU A 183 -2.99 -6.96 -32.14
CA GLU A 183 -3.23 -8.40 -31.98
C GLU A 183 -2.31 -8.98 -30.90
N GLN A 184 -1.05 -8.53 -30.88
CA GLN A 184 -0.11 -8.93 -29.83
C GLN A 184 -0.57 -8.47 -28.44
N ILE A 185 -1.09 -7.23 -28.30
CA ILE A 185 -1.62 -6.72 -27.03
C ILE A 185 -2.80 -7.57 -26.55
N LEU A 186 -3.77 -7.83 -27.43
CA LEU A 186 -4.96 -8.61 -27.09
C LEU A 186 -4.60 -10.06 -26.74
N THR A 187 -3.72 -10.68 -27.52
CA THR A 187 -3.22 -12.04 -27.26
C THR A 187 -2.49 -12.12 -25.92
N GLN A 188 -1.62 -11.16 -25.61
CA GLN A 188 -0.94 -11.12 -24.31
C GLN A 188 -1.95 -10.92 -23.17
N TYR A 189 -2.96 -10.09 -23.38
CA TYR A 189 -3.98 -9.82 -22.38
C TYR A 189 -4.80 -11.08 -22.04
N THR A 190 -5.31 -11.78 -23.06
CA THR A 190 -6.11 -12.98 -22.86
C THR A 190 -5.30 -14.15 -22.32
N THR A 191 -4.03 -14.26 -22.72
CA THR A 191 -3.16 -15.38 -22.34
C THR A 191 -2.56 -15.23 -20.95
N PHE A 192 -2.17 -14.02 -20.56
CA PHE A 192 -1.40 -13.80 -19.32
C PHE A 192 -2.07 -12.83 -18.36
N VAL A 193 -2.42 -11.63 -18.84
CA VAL A 193 -2.83 -10.53 -17.96
C VAL A 193 -4.13 -10.83 -17.25
N LYS A 194 -5.17 -11.26 -17.99
CA LYS A 194 -6.47 -11.56 -17.41
C LYS A 194 -6.39 -12.73 -16.42
N PRO A 195 -5.80 -13.89 -16.77
CA PRO A 195 -5.61 -14.97 -15.81
C PRO A 195 -4.82 -14.56 -14.57
N ALA A 196 -3.68 -13.87 -14.75
CA ALA A 196 -2.85 -13.44 -13.62
C ALA A 196 -3.56 -12.41 -12.73
N PHE A 197 -4.36 -11.51 -13.31
CA PHE A 197 -5.19 -10.60 -12.54
C PHE A 197 -6.23 -11.36 -11.70
N GLU A 198 -6.97 -12.30 -12.30
CA GLU A 198 -8.00 -13.07 -11.60
C GLU A 198 -7.41 -13.98 -10.52
N GLU A 199 -6.21 -14.53 -10.76
CA GLU A 199 -5.54 -15.48 -9.86
C GLU A 199 -4.76 -14.80 -8.73
N PHE A 200 -3.94 -13.79 -9.03
CA PHE A 200 -2.99 -13.23 -8.07
C PHE A 200 -3.42 -11.87 -7.53
N CYS A 201 -4.08 -11.06 -8.36
CA CYS A 201 -4.36 -9.68 -8.02
C CYS A 201 -5.73 -9.51 -7.34
N LEU A 202 -6.81 -9.95 -8.01
CA LEU A 202 -8.19 -9.79 -7.53
C LEU A 202 -8.41 -10.37 -6.12
N PRO A 203 -7.83 -11.52 -5.73
CA PRO A 203 -7.99 -12.03 -4.37
C PRO A 203 -7.39 -11.13 -3.29
N THR A 204 -6.46 -10.24 -3.64
CA THR A 204 -5.84 -9.30 -2.70
C THR A 204 -6.72 -8.10 -2.38
N LYS A 205 -7.79 -7.87 -3.15
CA LYS A 205 -8.79 -6.82 -2.91
C LYS A 205 -9.38 -6.89 -1.49
N LYS A 206 -9.51 -8.10 -0.93
CA LYS A 206 -10.00 -8.32 0.45
C LYS A 206 -9.11 -7.71 1.54
N TYR A 207 -7.86 -7.37 1.22
CA TYR A 207 -6.94 -6.73 2.15
C TYR A 207 -7.00 -5.20 2.11
N ALA A 208 -7.79 -4.62 1.20
CA ALA A 208 -7.95 -3.18 1.12
C ALA A 208 -8.76 -2.66 2.32
N ASP A 209 -8.32 -1.54 2.88
CA ASP A 209 -9.08 -0.80 3.89
C ASP A 209 -10.16 0.07 3.21
N VAL A 210 -9.86 0.58 2.01
CA VAL A 210 -10.79 1.39 1.20
C VAL A 210 -10.71 0.98 -0.27
N ILE A 211 -11.87 0.86 -0.91
CA ILE A 211 -11.98 0.62 -2.36
C ILE A 211 -12.37 1.93 -3.04
N ILE A 212 -11.62 2.31 -4.09
CA ILE A 212 -11.86 3.53 -4.89
C ILE A 212 -12.42 3.11 -6.25
N PRO A 213 -13.73 3.25 -6.50
CA PRO A 213 -14.29 2.96 -7.81
C PRO A 213 -13.88 4.03 -8.83
N ARG A 214 -13.81 3.66 -10.12
CA ARG A 214 -13.54 4.54 -11.29
C ARG A 214 -12.15 5.20 -11.34
N GLY A 215 -11.34 5.05 -10.30
CA GLY A 215 -9.97 5.59 -10.26
C GLY A 215 -9.92 7.10 -10.36
N VAL A 216 -9.13 7.63 -11.32
CA VAL A 216 -8.86 9.08 -11.44
C VAL A 216 -10.13 9.94 -11.60
N ASP A 217 -11.19 9.36 -12.16
CA ASP A 217 -12.47 10.05 -12.37
C ASP A 217 -13.24 10.30 -11.06
N ASN A 218 -12.85 9.63 -9.96
CA ASN A 218 -13.48 9.76 -8.66
C ASN A 218 -12.80 10.84 -7.80
N MET A 219 -12.97 12.09 -8.20
CA MET A 219 -12.39 13.25 -7.50
C MET A 219 -12.81 13.36 -6.03
N VAL A 220 -14.00 12.87 -5.66
CA VAL A 220 -14.44 12.84 -4.27
C VAL A 220 -13.53 11.94 -3.44
N ALA A 221 -13.25 10.72 -3.90
CA ALA A 221 -12.34 9.81 -3.21
C ALA A 221 -10.92 10.36 -3.19
N ILE A 222 -10.44 10.93 -4.30
CA ILE A 222 -9.10 11.54 -4.37
C ILE A 222 -8.96 12.67 -3.36
N ASN A 223 -9.94 13.58 -3.28
CA ASN A 223 -9.92 14.71 -2.36
C ASN A 223 -9.93 14.25 -0.89
N LEU A 224 -10.64 13.17 -0.56
CA LEU A 224 -10.59 12.57 0.78
C LEU A 224 -9.20 12.06 1.13
N ILE A 225 -8.52 11.40 0.18
CA ILE A 225 -7.14 10.93 0.37
C ILE A 225 -6.16 12.11 0.46
N VAL A 226 -6.30 13.12 -0.41
CA VAL A 226 -5.50 14.35 -0.39
C VAL A 226 -5.62 15.04 0.97
N GLN A 227 -6.84 15.23 1.47
CA GLN A 227 -7.06 15.83 2.79
C GLN A 227 -6.41 15.01 3.89
N HIS A 228 -6.56 13.68 3.86
CA HIS A 228 -5.93 12.80 4.84
C HIS A 228 -4.40 12.94 4.84
N ILE A 229 -3.78 13.01 3.66
CA ILE A 229 -2.34 13.24 3.53
C ILE A 229 -1.97 14.64 4.05
N GLN A 230 -2.73 15.68 3.73
CA GLN A 230 -2.49 17.03 4.25
C GLN A 230 -2.51 17.06 5.79
N ASP A 231 -3.44 16.34 6.41
CA ASP A 231 -3.54 16.23 7.87
C ASP A 231 -2.33 15.48 8.49
N ILE A 232 -1.74 14.52 7.76
CA ILE A 232 -0.48 13.88 8.14
C ILE A 232 0.66 14.90 8.06
N LEU A 233 0.80 15.59 6.92
CA LEU A 233 1.92 16.50 6.64
C LEU A 233 1.91 17.76 7.51
N SER A 234 0.74 18.21 7.95
CA SER A 234 0.55 19.32 8.90
C SER A 234 0.75 18.90 10.37
N GLY A 235 0.73 17.59 10.65
CA GLY A 235 0.81 17.06 12.01
C GLY A 235 -0.51 17.14 12.80
N ASP A 236 -1.64 17.37 12.14
CA ASP A 236 -2.94 17.53 12.79
C ASP A 236 -3.51 16.20 13.33
N ILE A 237 -3.16 15.07 12.73
CA ILE A 237 -3.56 13.73 13.23
C ILE A 237 -2.92 13.42 14.59
N CYS A 238 -1.71 13.92 14.85
CA CYS A 238 -1.05 13.82 16.15
C CYS A 238 -1.80 14.57 17.27
N LYS A 239 -2.62 15.57 16.91
CA LYS A 239 -3.46 16.33 17.83
C LYS A 239 -4.77 15.59 18.11
N TRP A 240 -5.35 14.89 17.14
CA TRP A 240 -6.61 14.14 17.34
C TRP A 240 -6.45 12.90 18.23
N GLN A 241 -5.34 12.17 18.10
CA GLN A 241 -5.05 11.03 19.00
C GLN A 241 -4.67 11.47 20.42
N ARG A 242 -4.23 12.72 20.58
CA ARG A 242 -4.09 13.42 21.85
C ARG A 242 -5.32 14.29 22.06
N GLY A 243 -6.47 13.69 22.35
CA GLY A 243 -7.67 14.47 22.71
C GLY A 243 -7.35 15.58 23.74
N PRO A 244 -8.18 16.62 23.90
CA PRO A 244 -7.84 17.83 24.66
C PRO A 244 -7.31 17.59 26.08
N ASN A 245 -7.52 16.39 26.64
CA ASN A 245 -7.05 15.96 27.96
C ASN A 245 -6.09 14.74 27.96
N GLY A 246 -5.36 14.45 26.87
CA GLY A 246 -4.24 13.50 26.88
C GLY A 246 -4.58 12.02 27.17
N ARG A 247 -5.84 11.58 27.00
CA ARG A 247 -6.21 10.16 27.13
C ARG A 247 -6.21 9.47 25.77
N SER A 248 -5.27 8.55 25.58
CA SER A 248 -5.16 7.66 24.42
C SER A 248 -6.35 6.69 24.38
N TYR A 249 -7.17 6.74 23.34
CA TYR A 249 -8.19 5.71 23.08
C TYR A 249 -7.50 4.42 22.64
N LYS A 250 -7.32 3.47 23.57
CA LYS A 250 -6.97 2.10 23.21
C LYS A 250 -8.18 1.44 22.56
N ARG A 251 -8.09 1.11 21.27
CA ARG A 251 -8.97 0.10 20.65
C ARG A 251 -8.58 -1.27 21.18
N THR A 252 -9.39 -1.84 22.07
CA THR A 252 -9.35 -3.27 22.39
C THR A 252 -10.18 -4.02 21.37
N PHE A 253 -9.53 -4.82 20.53
CA PHE A 253 -10.20 -5.83 19.71
C PHE A 253 -10.53 -7.04 20.62
N PRO A 254 -11.77 -7.57 20.61
CA PRO A 254 -12.05 -8.84 21.27
C PRO A 254 -11.59 -10.00 20.38
N GLU A 255 -10.82 -10.92 20.96
CA GLU A 255 -10.52 -12.26 20.41
C GLU A 255 -11.80 -13.10 20.27
N PRO A 256 -11.96 -13.94 19.23
CA PRO A 256 -13.13 -14.81 19.08
C PRO A 256 -12.91 -16.18 19.73
N GLY A 257 -13.62 -16.48 20.82
CA GLY A 257 -13.72 -17.85 21.35
C GLY A 257 -14.50 -17.98 22.66
N GLY A 258 -15.66 -18.65 22.62
CA GLY A 258 -16.40 -19.11 23.81
C GLY A 258 -17.93 -19.14 23.65
N HIS A 259 -18.52 -20.35 23.67
CA HIS A 259 -19.92 -20.72 23.39
C HIS A 259 -21.05 -19.92 24.10
N PRO A 260 -22.28 -19.90 23.53
CA PRO A 260 -23.44 -19.23 24.14
C PRO A 260 -24.19 -20.17 25.11
N GLY A 261 -24.27 -19.76 26.38
CA GLY A 261 -25.08 -20.42 27.40
C GLY A 261 -26.23 -19.52 27.88
N VAL A 262 -27.45 -19.97 27.57
CA VAL A 262 -28.70 -19.81 28.33
C VAL A 262 -29.33 -18.41 28.46
N LEU A 263 -30.48 -18.27 27.78
CA LEU A 263 -31.53 -17.27 27.98
C LEU A 263 -32.34 -17.54 29.26
N THR A 264 -32.79 -16.50 29.96
CA THR A 264 -34.15 -16.39 30.56
C THR A 264 -34.54 -14.91 30.79
N PRO A 265 -35.85 -14.58 30.87
CA PRO A 265 -36.41 -13.34 30.30
C PRO A 265 -36.93 -12.33 31.32
N GLY A 266 -37.10 -11.05 30.91
CA GLY A 266 -37.74 -10.05 31.77
C GLY A 266 -38.16 -8.75 31.07
N LYS A 267 -39.47 -8.67 30.79
CA LYS A 267 -40.32 -7.49 30.51
C LYS A 267 -40.17 -6.77 29.16
N ARG A 268 -41.15 -7.09 28.31
CA ARG A 268 -41.67 -6.35 27.17
C ARG A 268 -42.71 -5.32 27.67
N SER A 269 -42.66 -4.10 27.16
CA SER A 269 -43.80 -3.17 27.10
C SER A 269 -43.83 -2.59 25.67
N HIS A 270 -44.72 -3.13 24.83
CA HIS A 270 -45.85 -2.44 24.18
C HIS A 270 -45.45 -1.18 23.37
N LEU A 271 -45.41 -1.32 22.04
CA LEU A 271 -46.37 -0.80 21.04
C LEU A 271 -46.07 0.68 20.70
N GLU A 272 -45.86 1.12 19.46
CA GLU A 272 -46.68 0.92 18.26
C GLU A 272 -45.89 0.95 16.94
N SER A 273 -46.49 0.30 15.95
CA SER A 273 -46.20 0.37 14.52
C SER A 273 -46.89 1.58 13.89
N SER A 274 -46.21 2.32 13.01
CA SER A 274 -46.88 3.08 11.97
C SER A 274 -46.13 2.95 10.65
N SER A 275 -46.87 2.50 9.65
CA SER A 275 -46.43 2.16 8.30
C SER A 275 -46.90 3.26 7.35
N ARG A 276 -45.94 3.93 6.67
CA ARG A 276 -46.01 4.45 5.26
C ARG A 276 -47.21 5.38 4.88
N PRO A 277 -47.32 5.87 3.61
CA PRO A 277 -46.39 5.96 2.48
C PRO A 277 -46.29 7.39 1.85
N HIS A 278 -45.23 7.64 1.07
CA HIS A 278 -45.26 7.97 -0.36
C HIS A 278 -43.85 7.84 -0.94
#